data_AF-A0A842XQ71-F1
#
_entry.id   AF-A0A842XQ71-F1
#
_cell.length_a   1.000
_cell.length_b   1.000
_cell.length_c   1.000
_cell.angle_alpha   90.00
_cell.angle_beta   90.00
_cell.angle_gamma   90.00
#
_symmetry.space_group_name_H-M   'P 1'
#
loop_
_entity.id
_entity.type
_entity.pdbx_description
1 polymer ?
#
loop_
_entity_poly.entity_id
_entity_poly.type
_entity_poly.pdbx_seq_one_letter_code
_entity_poly.pdbx_strand_id
1 'polypeptide(L)'
;MKSTKIDNDLDFKRKLLWCLFWANRKAIRTEGCAPFLVEKIVTSEATYAPEIGNILKLSNDLLQKIENEMEGGRVVEIKITIGDEKFDLSFQKNVFSVSTRRNKEIEEEIIESLNDDMKKGKPKICPSFPQRVGVDIPL
;
A
#
# COMPACT_ATOMS: atom_id res chain seq x y z
N MET A 1 -0.06 -9.25 -12.17
CA MET A 1 -0.14 -9.24 -10.71
C MET A 1 0.95 -10.12 -10.16
N LYS A 2 1.85 -9.51 -9.39
CA LYS A 2 2.92 -10.18 -8.66
C LYS A 2 2.60 -10.14 -7.16
N SER A 3 3.09 -11.11 -6.41
CA SER A 3 2.77 -11.23 -4.98
C SER A 3 3.97 -11.68 -4.16
N THR A 4 4.00 -11.30 -2.89
CA THR A 4 4.96 -11.81 -1.92
C THR A 4 4.32 -12.03 -0.54
N LYS A 5 4.90 -12.94 0.23
CA LYS A 5 4.53 -13.17 1.63
C LYS A 5 5.34 -12.25 2.53
N ILE A 6 4.66 -11.42 3.30
CA ILE A 6 5.24 -10.51 4.29
C ILE A 6 5.25 -11.22 5.66
N ASP A 7 6.24 -12.10 5.84
CA ASP A 7 6.40 -12.92 7.04
C ASP A 7 7.45 -12.30 7.99
N ASN A 8 7.07 -11.18 8.60
CA ASN A 8 7.89 -10.50 9.60
C ASN A 8 7.04 -10.07 10.81
N ASP A 9 7.72 -9.69 11.89
CA ASP A 9 7.10 -9.33 13.17
C ASP A 9 6.55 -7.90 13.20
N LEU A 10 6.47 -7.22 12.06
CA LEU A 10 5.87 -5.88 11.99
C LEU A 10 4.36 -5.98 12.25
N ASP A 11 3.83 -4.98 12.96
CA ASP A 11 2.39 -4.77 13.04
C ASP A 11 1.78 -4.49 11.66
N PHE A 12 0.47 -4.69 11.58
CA PHE A 12 -0.27 -4.57 10.34
C PHE A 12 -0.10 -3.19 9.68
N LYS A 13 -0.22 -2.11 10.47
CA LYS A 13 -0.17 -0.74 9.96
C LYS A 13 1.20 -0.46 9.34
N ARG A 14 2.28 -0.93 9.97
CA ARG A 14 3.64 -0.86 9.41
C ARG A 14 3.80 -1.69 8.13
N LYS A 15 3.24 -2.90 8.06
CA LYS A 15 3.26 -3.74 6.84
C LYS A 15 2.57 -3.05 5.67
N LEU A 16 1.37 -2.52 5.90
CA LEU A 16 0.59 -1.79 4.91
C LEU A 16 1.38 -0.56 4.41
N LEU A 17 1.84 0.29 5.33
CA LEU A 17 2.61 1.49 5.01
C LEU A 17 3.87 1.18 4.20
N TRP A 18 4.57 0.10 4.55
CA TRP A 18 5.79 -0.31 3.87
C TRP A 18 5.53 -0.78 2.43
N CYS A 19 4.45 -1.52 2.20
CA CYS A 19 4.05 -1.92 0.86
C CYS A 19 3.62 -0.71 0.01
N LEU A 20 2.83 0.21 0.58
CA LEU A 20 2.44 1.46 -0.09
C LEU A 20 3.65 2.36 -0.38
N PHE A 21 4.63 2.38 0.53
CA PHE A 21 5.88 3.12 0.34
C PHE A 21 6.66 2.61 -0.87
N TRP A 22 6.81 1.30 -1.04
CA TRP A 22 7.50 0.75 -2.20
C TRP A 22 6.72 0.99 -3.50
N ALA A 23 5.39 0.86 -3.48
CA ALA A 23 4.57 1.22 -4.63
C ALA A 23 4.77 2.70 -5.04
N ASN A 24 4.73 3.62 -4.06
CA ASN A 24 5.00 5.03 -4.30
C ASN A 24 6.41 5.29 -4.83
N ARG A 25 7.43 4.74 -4.15
CA ARG A 25 8.83 4.97 -4.47
C ARG A 25 9.19 4.48 -5.87
N LYS A 26 8.63 3.36 -6.32
CA LYS A 26 8.89 2.82 -7.66
C LYS A 26 8.17 3.62 -8.73
N ALA A 27 6.91 4.01 -8.50
CA ALA A 27 6.16 4.83 -9.44
C ALA A 27 6.78 6.22 -9.66
N ILE A 28 7.33 6.86 -8.61
CA ILE A 28 7.97 8.18 -8.73
C ILE A 28 9.11 8.19 -9.76
N ARG A 29 9.74 7.04 -10.04
CA ARG A 29 10.79 6.94 -11.06
C ARG A 29 10.27 7.22 -12.47
N THR A 30 9.01 6.91 -12.76
CA THR A 30 8.39 7.09 -14.08
C THR A 30 7.40 8.25 -14.12
N GLU A 31 6.69 8.49 -13.02
CA GLU A 31 5.62 9.50 -12.93
C GLU A 31 6.11 10.82 -12.31
N GLY A 32 7.37 10.87 -11.85
CA GLY A 32 7.98 12.06 -11.27
C GLY A 32 7.30 12.51 -9.98
N CYS A 33 6.99 13.81 -9.90
CA CYS A 33 6.40 14.44 -8.72
C CYS A 33 4.87 14.32 -8.64
N ALA A 34 4.26 13.43 -9.43
CA ALA A 34 2.82 13.25 -9.41
C ALA A 34 2.33 12.80 -8.01
N PRO A 35 1.13 13.26 -7.57
CA PRO A 35 0.62 12.95 -6.24
C PRO A 35 0.29 11.46 -6.11
N PHE A 36 0.54 10.92 -4.92
CA PHE A 36 0.05 9.60 -4.52
C PHE A 36 -1.38 9.71 -4.03
N LEU A 37 -2.32 9.08 -4.74
CA LEU A 37 -3.74 9.15 -4.42
C LEU A 37 -4.28 7.75 -4.18
N VAL A 38 -4.95 7.55 -3.04
CA VAL A 38 -5.77 6.36 -2.82
C VAL A 38 -7.16 6.64 -3.42
N GLU A 39 -7.49 5.96 -4.52
CA GLU A 39 -8.77 6.14 -5.20
C GLU A 39 -9.89 5.46 -4.43
N LYS A 40 -9.64 4.25 -3.96
CA LYS A 40 -10.59 3.52 -3.11
C LYS A 40 -9.94 2.36 -2.36
N ILE A 41 -10.58 1.96 -1.28
CA ILE A 41 -10.31 0.75 -0.51
C ILE A 41 -11.58 -0.07 -0.49
N VAL A 42 -11.51 -1.33 -0.90
CA VAL A 42 -12.63 -2.26 -0.92
C VAL A 42 -12.35 -3.34 0.11
N THR A 43 -13.28 -3.50 1.05
CA THR A 43 -13.27 -4.58 2.03
C THR A 43 -14.49 -5.47 1.83
N SER A 44 -14.67 -6.51 2.64
CA SER A 44 -15.84 -7.36 2.54
C SER A 44 -17.14 -6.65 2.93
N GLU A 45 -17.03 -5.67 3.83
CA GLU A 45 -18.18 -4.93 4.36
C GLU A 45 -18.49 -3.64 3.59
N ALA A 46 -17.48 -2.95 3.05
CA ALA A 46 -17.66 -1.61 2.50
C ALA A 46 -16.63 -1.24 1.43
N THR A 47 -16.98 -0.22 0.64
CA THR A 47 -16.03 0.50 -0.22
C THR A 47 -15.84 1.91 0.31
N TYR A 48 -14.60 2.29 0.56
CA TYR A 48 -14.19 3.61 1.00
C TYR A 48 -13.59 4.36 -0.18
N ALA A 49 -14.14 5.52 -0.51
CA ALA A 49 -13.67 6.39 -1.58
C ALA A 49 -13.66 7.84 -1.06
N PRO A 50 -12.81 8.72 -1.61
CA PRO A 50 -12.84 10.12 -1.23
C PRO A 50 -14.15 10.78 -1.67
N GLU A 51 -14.60 11.75 -0.88
CA GLU A 51 -15.60 12.71 -1.33
C GLU A 51 -15.05 13.58 -2.47
N ILE A 52 -15.94 14.17 -3.28
CA ILE A 52 -15.56 15.01 -4.41
C ILE A 52 -14.68 16.16 -3.92
N GLY A 53 -13.49 16.29 -4.50
CA GLY A 53 -12.50 17.32 -4.15
C GLY A 53 -11.61 16.99 -2.95
N ASN A 54 -11.81 15.84 -2.30
CA ASN A 54 -11.00 15.38 -1.16
C ASN A 54 -10.05 14.24 -1.54
N ILE A 55 -9.06 13.99 -0.67
CA ILE A 55 -8.15 12.84 -0.75
C ILE A 55 -8.57 11.83 0.32
N LEU A 56 -8.59 10.55 -0.03
CA LEU A 56 -8.85 9.50 0.94
C LEU A 56 -7.63 9.33 1.85
N LYS A 57 -7.79 9.71 3.11
CA LYS A 57 -6.78 9.53 4.15
C LYS A 57 -6.92 8.15 4.79
N LEU A 58 -5.79 7.49 5.05
CA LEU A 58 -5.74 6.27 5.86
C LEU A 58 -5.84 6.63 7.35
N SER A 59 -6.98 7.16 7.78
CA SER A 59 -7.21 7.50 9.19
C SER A 59 -7.06 6.27 10.09
N ASN A 60 -6.80 6.48 11.38
CA ASN A 60 -6.66 5.39 12.35
C ASN A 60 -7.91 4.48 12.37
N ASP A 61 -9.10 5.04 12.22
CA ASP A 61 -10.35 4.28 12.14
C ASP A 61 -10.41 3.39 10.90
N LEU A 62 -10.00 3.93 9.73
CA LEU A 62 -9.97 3.17 8.49
C LEU A 62 -8.90 2.07 8.54
N LEU A 63 -7.72 2.37 9.09
CA LEU A 63 -6.67 1.39 9.32
C LEU A 63 -7.14 0.25 10.23
N GLN A 64 -7.86 0.56 11.31
CA GLN A 64 -8.42 -0.46 12.21
C GLN A 64 -9.42 -1.39 11.49
N LYS A 65 -10.27 -0.82 10.63
CA LYS A 65 -11.21 -1.63 9.83
C LYS A 65 -10.50 -2.56 8.86
N ILE A 66 -9.45 -2.06 8.19
CA ILE A 66 -8.61 -2.87 7.30
C ILE A 66 -7.90 -3.98 8.07
N GLU A 67 -7.37 -3.67 9.26
CA GLU A 67 -6.71 -4.63 10.14
C GLU A 67 -7.66 -5.78 10.50
N ASN A 68 -8.88 -5.46 10.96
CA ASN A 68 -9.90 -6.45 11.33
C ASN A 68 -10.29 -7.37 10.15
N GLU A 69 -10.37 -6.83 8.93
CA GLU A 69 -10.65 -7.61 7.72
C GLU A 69 -9.55 -8.66 7.45
N MET A 70 -8.29 -8.24 7.60
CA MET A 70 -7.15 -9.10 7.34
C MET A 70 -6.90 -10.12 8.45
N GLU A 71 -7.12 -9.78 9.71
CA GLU A 71 -7.11 -10.73 10.83
C GLU A 71 -8.19 -11.81 10.64
N GLY A 72 -9.36 -11.42 10.10
CA GLY A 72 -10.41 -12.34 9.67
C GLY A 72 -10.06 -13.17 8.42
N GLY A 73 -8.87 -12.98 7.83
CA GLY A 73 -8.43 -13.67 6.62
C GLY A 73 -9.11 -13.21 5.34
N ARG A 74 -9.86 -12.11 5.38
CA ARG A 74 -10.57 -11.54 4.23
C ARG A 74 -9.61 -10.69 3.40
N VAL A 75 -9.99 -10.48 2.15
CA VAL A 75 -9.20 -9.70 1.18
C VAL A 75 -9.54 -8.23 1.33
N VAL A 76 -8.51 -7.38 1.35
CA VAL A 76 -8.65 -5.94 1.19
C VAL A 76 -8.00 -5.54 -0.11
N GLU A 77 -8.75 -4.88 -0.99
CA GLU A 77 -8.25 -4.32 -2.24
C GLU A 77 -8.05 -2.82 -2.09
N ILE A 78 -6.93 -2.32 -2.60
CA ILE A 78 -6.61 -0.89 -2.56
C ILE A 78 -6.26 -0.46 -3.98
N LYS A 79 -6.97 0.54 -4.48
CA LYS A 79 -6.65 1.18 -5.75
C LYS A 79 -5.93 2.48 -5.49
N ILE A 80 -4.75 2.62 -6.07
CA ILE A 80 -3.97 3.85 -5.99
C ILE A 80 -3.60 4.33 -7.39
N THR A 81 -3.40 5.64 -7.51
CA THR A 81 -2.97 6.29 -8.76
C THR A 81 -1.82 7.23 -8.45
N ILE A 82 -0.83 7.24 -9.34
CA ILE A 82 0.32 8.14 -9.30
C ILE A 82 0.57 8.56 -10.75
N GLY A 83 0.36 9.84 -11.06
CA GLY A 83 0.42 10.31 -12.45
C GLY A 83 -0.57 9.55 -13.33
N ASP A 84 -0.07 8.94 -14.41
CA ASP A 84 -0.87 8.11 -15.31
C ASP A 84 -0.88 6.63 -14.93
N GLU A 85 -0.06 6.22 -13.95
CA GLU A 85 0.03 4.84 -13.50
C GLU A 85 -1.05 4.53 -12.46
N LYS A 86 -1.72 3.39 -12.65
CA LYS A 86 -2.75 2.89 -11.74
C LYS A 86 -2.33 1.55 -11.19
N PHE A 87 -2.46 1.39 -9.88
CA PHE A 87 -2.16 0.16 -9.19
C PHE A 87 -3.42 -0.45 -8.59
N ASP A 88 -3.57 -1.75 -8.82
CA ASP A 88 -4.48 -2.62 -8.11
C ASP A 88 -3.66 -3.41 -7.08
N LEU A 89 -3.81 -3.07 -5.80
CA LEU A 89 -3.14 -3.72 -4.69
C LEU A 89 -4.14 -4.63 -3.96
N SER A 90 -3.67 -5.74 -3.41
CA SER A 90 -4.48 -6.58 -2.54
C SER A 90 -3.68 -7.10 -1.36
N PHE A 91 -4.33 -7.16 -0.21
CA PHE A 91 -3.80 -7.80 0.99
C PHE A 91 -4.74 -8.91 1.44
N GLN A 92 -4.16 -10.07 1.73
CA GLN A 92 -4.89 -11.19 2.33
C GLN A 92 -3.97 -11.92 3.30
N LYS A 93 -4.32 -11.93 4.59
CA LYS A 93 -3.46 -12.45 5.65
C LYS A 93 -2.07 -11.79 5.59
N ASN A 94 -1.02 -12.55 5.34
CA ASN A 94 0.35 -12.04 5.18
C ASN A 94 0.79 -11.94 3.71
N VAL A 95 -0.13 -12.01 2.75
CA VAL A 95 0.20 -11.92 1.32
C VAL A 95 -0.15 -10.54 0.80
N PHE A 96 0.84 -9.87 0.22
CA PHE A 96 0.68 -8.64 -0.54
C PHE A 96 0.79 -8.95 -2.03
N SER A 97 -0.15 -8.43 -2.82
CA SER A 97 -0.11 -8.49 -4.27
C SER A 97 -0.23 -7.09 -4.88
N VAL A 98 0.45 -6.90 -6.01
CA VAL A 98 0.47 -5.65 -6.77
C VAL A 98 0.26 -5.96 -8.25
N SER A 99 -0.59 -5.15 -8.90
CA SER A 99 -0.62 -5.05 -10.35
C SER A 99 -0.65 -3.59 -10.79
N THR A 100 0.08 -3.26 -11.84
CA THR A 100 0.07 -1.94 -12.49
C THR A 100 -0.75 -2.01 -13.77
N ARG A 101 -1.15 -0.86 -14.33
CA ARG A 101 -1.86 -0.82 -15.61
C ARG A 101 -0.94 -0.57 -16.79
N ARG A 102 0.06 0.30 -16.65
CA ARG A 102 0.94 0.71 -17.76
C ARG A 102 2.29 0.00 -17.71
N ASN A 103 3.02 0.10 -16.60
CA ASN A 103 4.38 -0.39 -16.48
C ASN A 103 4.44 -1.66 -15.61
N LYS A 104 4.52 -2.82 -16.27
CA LYS A 104 4.56 -4.13 -15.61
C LYS A 104 5.88 -4.42 -14.89
N GLU A 105 6.98 -3.81 -15.31
CA GLU A 105 8.31 -4.01 -14.69
C GLU A 105 8.30 -3.49 -13.24
N ILE A 106 7.53 -2.43 -12.96
CA ILE A 106 7.35 -1.89 -11.60
C ILE A 106 6.75 -2.94 -10.66
N GLU A 107 5.87 -3.84 -11.11
CA GLU A 107 5.30 -4.90 -10.26
C GLU A 107 6.43 -5.78 -9.69
N GLU A 108 7.40 -6.13 -10.53
CA GLU A 108 8.52 -7.01 -10.19
C GLU A 108 9.52 -6.29 -9.28
N GLU A 109 9.87 -5.05 -9.61
CA GLU A 109 10.76 -4.24 -8.79
C GLU A 109 10.22 -3.99 -7.37
N ILE A 110 8.91 -3.83 -7.20
CA ILE A 110 8.26 -3.66 -5.89
C ILE A 110 8.46 -4.93 -5.06
N ILE A 111 8.16 -6.10 -5.65
CA ILE A 111 8.28 -7.38 -4.96
C ILE A 111 9.73 -7.69 -4.59
N GLU A 112 10.68 -7.45 -5.50
CA GLU A 112 12.11 -7.62 -5.22
C GLU A 112 12.58 -6.74 -4.06
N SER A 113 12.16 -5.47 -4.06
CA SER A 113 12.55 -4.51 -3.01
C SER A 113 11.99 -4.90 -1.64
N LEU A 114 10.73 -5.36 -1.60
CA LEU A 114 10.12 -5.90 -0.38
C LEU A 114 10.90 -7.12 0.12
N ASN A 115 11.20 -8.07 -0.75
CA ASN A 115 11.95 -9.28 -0.41
C ASN A 115 13.35 -8.98 0.11
N ASP A 116 14.05 -8.03 -0.49
CA ASP A 116 15.39 -7.63 -0.08
C ASP A 116 15.41 -6.96 1.29
N ASP A 117 14.43 -6.09 1.57
CA ASP A 117 14.24 -5.47 2.88
C ASP A 117 13.92 -6.54 3.96
N MET A 118 13.12 -7.57 3.63
CA MET A 118 12.87 -8.70 4.56
C MET A 118 14.15 -9.47 4.86
N LYS A 119 14.94 -9.83 3.84
CA LYS A 119 16.22 -10.53 4.02
C LYS A 119 17.19 -9.74 4.90
N LYS A 120 17.14 -8.41 4.83
CA LYS A 120 17.99 -7.50 5.63
C LYS A 120 17.43 -7.23 7.03
N GLY A 121 16.19 -7.63 7.31
CA GLY A 121 15.50 -7.36 8.58
C GLY A 121 15.27 -5.88 8.87
N LYS A 122 15.29 -5.02 7.85
CA LYS A 122 15.23 -3.55 7.99
C LYS A 122 14.26 -2.95 6.97
N PRO A 123 12.94 -2.97 7.23
CA PRO A 123 11.97 -2.28 6.38
C PRO A 123 12.29 -0.79 6.38
N LYS A 124 12.69 -0.24 5.24
CA LYS A 124 13.04 1.18 5.13
C LYS A 124 11.82 1.98 4.69
N ILE A 125 11.08 2.52 5.64
CA ILE A 125 10.02 3.49 5.36
C ILE A 125 10.57 4.90 5.60
N CYS A 126 10.33 5.83 4.67
CA CYS A 126 10.67 7.23 4.91
C CYS A 126 9.82 7.78 6.08
N PRO A 127 10.41 8.45 7.10
CA PRO A 127 9.67 8.94 8.26
C PRO A 127 8.52 9.89 7.95
N SER A 128 8.58 10.62 6.82
CA SER A 128 7.51 11.53 6.40
C SER A 128 6.42 10.86 5.54
N PHE A 129 6.60 9.59 5.16
CA PHE A 129 5.63 8.90 4.32
C PHE A 129 4.26 8.69 4.98
N PRO A 130 4.13 8.30 6.26
CA PRO A 130 2.83 8.16 6.93
C PRO A 130 1.99 9.43 6.82
N GLN A 131 2.59 10.60 7.06
CA GLN A 131 1.91 11.89 6.96
C GLN A 131 1.36 12.15 5.54
N ARG A 132 2.07 11.72 4.49
CA ARG A 132 1.63 11.87 3.10
C ARG A 132 0.38 11.04 2.79
N VAL A 133 0.21 9.90 3.44
CA VAL A 133 -0.96 9.03 3.27
C VAL A 133 -2.04 9.27 4.35
N GLY A 134 -1.86 10.32 5.16
CA GLY A 134 -2.82 10.73 6.18
C GLY A 134 -2.83 9.84 7.43
N VAL A 135 -1.72 9.15 7.71
CA VAL A 135 -1.52 8.28 8.87
C VAL A 135 -0.72 9.02 9.93
N ASP A 136 -1.22 9.02 11.17
CA ASP A 136 -0.56 9.61 12.33
C ASP A 136 0.01 8.49 13.23
N ILE A 137 1.12 7.89 12.78
CA ILE A 137 1.83 6.84 13.51
C ILE A 137 3.32 7.19 13.55
N PRO A 138 3.96 7.21 14.74
CA PRO A 138 5.41 7.29 14.83
C PRO A 138 6.03 5.98 14.30
N LEU A 139 6.87 6.10 13.26
CA LEU A 139 7.64 4.98 12.70
C LEU A 139 8.84 4.65 13.58
#